data_AF-U4TVC5-F1
#
_entry.id   AF-U4TVC5-F1
#
_cell.length_a   1.000
_cell.length_b   1.000
_cell.length_c   1.000
_cell.angle_alpha   90.00
_cell.angle_beta   90.00
_cell.angle_gamma   90.00
#
_symmetry.space_group_name_H-M   'P 1'
#
loop_
_entity.id
_entity.type
_entity.pdbx_description
1 polymer ?
#
loop_
_entity_poly.entity_id
_entity_poly.type
_entity_poly.pdbx_seq_one_letter_code
_entity_poly.pdbx_strand_id
1 'polypeptide(L)'
;MEPFIDGAEKVAHSSDLPYLFYWPRSAQAEDLLVQNRLVKLWTNFAKYLNPTPEESALFNNVIWTPHTEENSIYLNINTTLELNTHLKERTMAGWAEIFELYGKKPLITY
;
A
#
# COMPACT_ATOMS: atom_id res chain seq x y z
N MET A 1 0.42 -1.93 -26.77
CA MET A 1 0.79 -1.85 -25.35
C MET A 1 0.60 -0.39 -24.98
N GLU A 2 -0.30 -0.07 -24.05
CA GLU A 2 -0.50 1.32 -23.60
C GLU A 2 0.82 1.85 -23.03
N PRO A 3 1.22 3.10 -23.33
CA PRO A 3 2.44 3.67 -22.79
C PRO A 3 2.32 3.80 -21.26
N PHE A 4 3.34 3.35 -20.54
CA PHE A 4 3.45 3.63 -19.11
C PHE A 4 3.71 5.13 -18.94
N ILE A 5 2.75 5.83 -18.35
CA ILE A 5 2.88 7.24 -17.97
C ILE A 5 3.20 7.27 -16.48
N ASP A 6 4.34 7.86 -16.12
CA ASP A 6 4.73 8.06 -14.72
C ASP A 6 3.63 8.84 -13.98
N GLY A 7 3.13 8.29 -12.87
CA GLY A 7 1.97 8.80 -12.13
C GLY A 7 0.60 8.28 -12.56
N ALA A 8 0.47 7.61 -13.71
CA ALA A 8 -0.76 6.94 -14.16
C ALA A 8 -0.60 5.41 -14.09
N GLU A 9 -0.48 4.91 -12.86
CA GLU A 9 -0.33 3.48 -12.58
C GLU A 9 -1.63 2.70 -12.85
N LYS A 10 -1.52 1.37 -12.92
CA LYS A 10 -2.60 0.47 -13.35
C LYS A 10 -3.75 0.33 -12.34
N VAL A 11 -3.57 0.78 -11.10
CA VAL A 11 -4.54 0.64 -10.02
C VAL A 11 -5.16 2.00 -9.74
N ALA A 12 -6.44 2.14 -10.08
CA ALA A 12 -7.17 3.40 -9.90
C ALA A 12 -7.48 3.66 -8.42
N HIS A 13 -7.75 4.92 -8.09
CA HIS A 13 -8.24 5.29 -6.77
C HIS A 13 -9.46 4.44 -6.37
N SER A 14 -9.53 4.04 -5.09
CA SER A 14 -10.59 3.22 -4.51
C SER A 14 -10.65 1.75 -5.01
N SER A 15 -9.68 1.28 -5.79
CA SER A 15 -9.66 -0.11 -6.28
C SER A 15 -9.44 -1.14 -5.17
N ASP A 16 -9.04 -0.72 -3.97
CA ASP A 16 -8.88 -1.54 -2.77
C ASP A 16 -10.22 -1.86 -2.07
N LEU A 17 -11.23 -0.99 -2.21
CA LEU A 17 -12.51 -1.14 -1.51
C LEU A 17 -13.23 -2.47 -1.78
N PRO A 18 -13.29 -2.99 -3.03
CA PRO A 18 -13.94 -4.27 -3.31
C PRO A 18 -13.25 -5.50 -2.67
N TYR A 19 -12.03 -5.33 -2.14
CA TYR A 19 -11.30 -6.36 -1.40
C TYR A 19 -11.52 -6.28 0.12
N LEU A 20 -12.03 -5.15 0.63
CA LEU A 20 -12.34 -4.97 2.06
C LEU A 20 -13.83 -5.13 2.36
N PHE A 21 -14.68 -4.63 1.48
CA PHE A 21 -16.12 -4.58 1.67
C PHE A 21 -16.82 -5.45 0.63
N TYR A 22 -18.03 -5.92 0.98
CA TYR A 22 -18.87 -6.60 0.00
C TYR A 22 -19.17 -5.67 -1.17
N TRP A 23 -18.78 -6.10 -2.37
CA TRP A 23 -19.05 -5.42 -3.61
C TRP A 23 -19.53 -6.45 -4.63
N PRO A 24 -20.71 -6.28 -5.25
CA PRO A 24 -21.20 -7.23 -6.24
C PRO A 24 -20.31 -7.18 -7.48
N ARG A 25 -19.42 -8.16 -7.64
CA ARG A 25 -18.52 -8.32 -8.78
C ARG A 25 -18.24 -9.79 -9.05
N SER A 26 -17.88 -10.11 -10.29
CA SER A 26 -17.19 -11.36 -10.59
C SER A 26 -15.75 -11.27 -10.06
N ALA A 27 -15.30 -12.31 -9.37
CA ALA A 27 -13.95 -12.40 -8.81
C ALA A 27 -13.28 -13.67 -9.34
N GLN A 28 -12.03 -13.54 -9.78
CA GLN A 28 -11.15 -14.66 -10.13
C GLN A 28 -10.46 -15.24 -8.89
N ALA A 29 -9.71 -16.32 -9.05
CA ALA A 29 -9.02 -16.95 -7.92
C ALA A 29 -8.01 -15.99 -7.27
N GLU A 30 -7.30 -15.21 -8.08
CA GLU A 30 -6.34 -14.19 -7.67
C GLU A 30 -7.02 -13.06 -6.89
N ASP A 31 -8.22 -12.65 -7.32
CA ASP A 31 -9.03 -11.66 -6.62
C ASP A 31 -9.40 -12.11 -5.20
N LEU A 32 -9.85 -13.36 -5.08
CA LEU A 32 -10.21 -13.96 -3.79
C LEU A 32 -8.99 -14.13 -2.88
N LEU A 33 -7.84 -14.46 -3.46
CA LEU A 33 -6.58 -14.52 -2.72
C LEU A 33 -6.21 -13.15 -2.14
N VAL A 34 -6.24 -12.10 -2.96
CA VAL A 34 -5.93 -10.72 -2.51
C VAL A 34 -6.96 -10.25 -1.48
N GLN A 35 -8.25 -10.54 -1.67
CA GLN A 35 -9.31 -10.22 -0.71
C GLN A 35 -9.03 -10.88 0.65
N ASN A 36 -8.76 -12.18 0.67
CA ASN A 36 -8.46 -12.92 1.91
C ASN A 36 -7.24 -12.36 2.63
N ARG A 37 -6.19 -12.01 1.87
CA ARG A 37 -4.98 -11.38 2.42
C ARG A 37 -5.28 -10.02 3.04
N LEU A 38 -5.96 -9.14 2.31
CA LEU A 38 -6.23 -7.79 2.76
C LEU A 38 -7.13 -7.78 4.01
N VAL A 39 -8.21 -8.56 4.01
CA VAL A 39 -9.08 -8.71 5.20
C VAL A 39 -8.30 -9.27 6.40
N LYS A 40 -7.41 -10.25 6.19
CA LYS A 40 -6.60 -10.81 7.29
C LYS A 40 -5.59 -9.79 7.83
N LEU A 41 -4.90 -9.04 6.96
CA LEU A 41 -3.97 -7.97 7.37
C LEU A 41 -4.70 -6.92 8.23
N TRP A 42 -5.84 -6.42 7.76
CA TRP A 42 -6.63 -5.43 8.48
C TRP A 42 -7.18 -5.95 9.80
N THR A 43 -7.72 -7.16 9.83
CA THR A 43 -8.25 -7.75 11.08
C THR A 43 -7.17 -8.10 12.09
N ASN A 44 -5.98 -8.50 11.64
CA ASN A 44 -4.83 -8.70 12.52
C ASN A 44 -4.37 -7.35 13.11
N PHE A 45 -4.26 -6.30 12.29
CA PHE A 45 -3.92 -4.97 12.79
C PHE A 45 -4.93 -4.49 13.85
N ALA A 46 -6.23 -4.65 13.59
CA ALA A 46 -7.27 -4.30 14.56
C ALA A 46 -7.18 -5.08 15.89
N LYS A 47 -6.71 -6.33 15.85
CA LYS A 47 -6.59 -7.19 17.05
C LYS A 47 -5.29 -7.00 17.81
N TYR A 48 -4.19 -6.80 17.10
CA TYR A 48 -2.83 -6.94 17.64
C TYR A 48 -1.96 -5.70 17.45
N LEU A 49 -2.45 -4.67 16.76
CA LEU A 49 -1.65 -3.52 16.28
C LEU A 49 -0.47 -3.94 15.38
N ASN A 50 -0.53 -5.16 14.83
CA ASN A 50 0.45 -5.76 13.94
C ASN A 50 -0.29 -6.56 12.85
N PRO A 51 -0.15 -6.22 11.54
CA PRO A 51 -0.82 -6.94 10.46
C PRO A 51 -0.34 -8.40 10.27
N THR A 52 0.90 -8.68 10.65
CA THR A 52 1.56 -10.00 10.52
C THR A 52 2.21 -10.40 11.85
N PRO A 53 1.40 -10.75 12.88
CA PRO A 53 1.92 -11.08 14.20
C PRO A 53 2.66 -12.43 14.23
N GLU A 54 2.42 -13.29 13.24
CA GLU A 54 3.02 -14.61 13.07
C GLU A 54 3.16 -14.94 11.57
N GLU A 55 4.03 -15.90 11.24
CA GLU A 55 4.17 -16.39 9.86
C GLU A 55 2.88 -17.09 9.41
N SER A 56 2.53 -16.89 8.14
CA SER A 56 1.34 -17.49 7.55
C SER A 56 1.61 -17.88 6.10
N ALA A 57 1.22 -19.10 5.73
CA ALA A 57 1.23 -19.54 4.34
C ALA A 57 0.36 -18.64 3.44
N LEU A 58 -0.72 -18.05 4.00
CA LEU A 58 -1.54 -17.08 3.27
C LEU A 58 -0.73 -15.85 2.83
N PHE A 59 0.26 -15.46 3.64
CA PHE A 59 1.15 -14.33 3.39
C PHE A 59 2.49 -14.75 2.78
N ASN A 60 2.66 -15.99 2.33
CA ASN A 60 3.95 -16.54 1.92
C ASN A 60 5.04 -16.33 3.00
N ASN A 61 4.65 -16.41 4.28
CA ASN A 61 5.49 -16.17 5.45
C ASN A 61 6.12 -14.76 5.52
N VAL A 62 5.58 -13.78 4.79
CA VAL A 62 6.02 -12.38 4.90
C VAL A 62 5.64 -11.81 6.26
N ILE A 63 6.62 -11.22 6.94
CA ILE A 63 6.45 -10.42 8.16
C ILE A 63 6.62 -8.95 7.81
N TRP A 64 5.54 -8.19 7.85
CA TRP A 64 5.53 -6.76 7.58
C TRP A 64 6.08 -5.98 8.78
N THR A 65 7.33 -5.52 8.65
CA THR A 65 7.98 -4.70 9.68
C THR A 65 7.48 -3.26 9.66
N PRO A 66 7.51 -2.55 10.81
CA PRO A 66 7.07 -1.16 10.88
C PRO A 66 7.88 -0.21 9.98
N HIS A 67 7.17 0.75 9.40
CA HIS A 67 7.76 1.88 8.69
C HIS A 67 8.50 2.82 9.66
N THR A 68 9.74 3.17 9.32
CA THR A 68 10.53 4.23 9.96
C THR A 68 11.04 5.21 8.91
N GLU A 69 11.48 6.39 9.33
CA GLU A 69 12.07 7.39 8.41
C GLU A 69 13.29 6.83 7.68
N GLU A 70 14.08 5.98 8.36
CA GLU A 70 15.30 5.39 7.81
C GLU A 70 15.01 4.24 6.84
N ASN A 71 14.01 3.40 7.14
CA ASN A 71 13.76 2.20 6.33
C ASN A 71 12.77 2.45 5.18
N SER A 72 11.86 3.42 5.34
CA SER A 72 10.80 3.75 4.38
C SER A 72 10.06 2.52 3.82
N ILE A 73 9.87 1.49 4.66
CA ILE A 73 9.39 0.18 4.21
C ILE A 73 7.87 0.18 4.04
N TYR A 74 7.41 -0.47 2.97
CA TYR A 74 5.99 -0.70 2.72
C TYR A 74 5.76 -2.11 2.16
N LEU A 75 4.54 -2.61 2.34
CA LEU A 75 4.12 -3.87 1.76
C LEU A 75 3.47 -3.63 0.40
N ASN A 76 4.09 -4.13 -0.66
CA ASN A 76 3.51 -4.21 -1.99
C ASN A 76 2.52 -5.38 -2.03
N ILE A 77 1.23 -5.08 -2.18
CA ILE A 77 0.15 -6.07 -2.16
C ILE A 77 -0.29 -6.37 -3.59
N ASN A 78 -0.03 -7.60 -4.04
CA ASN A 78 -0.45 -8.14 -5.32
C ASN A 78 -0.80 -9.64 -5.15
N THR A 79 -0.78 -10.41 -6.24
CA THR A 79 -0.78 -11.89 -6.18
C THR A 79 0.42 -12.43 -5.40
N THR A 80 1.47 -11.63 -5.23
CA THR A 80 2.56 -11.79 -4.26
C THR A 80 2.51 -10.70 -3.20
N LEU A 81 3.12 -10.95 -2.04
CA LEU A 81 3.38 -9.95 -1.01
C LEU A 81 4.88 -9.71 -0.95
N GLU A 82 5.30 -8.46 -1.09
CA GLU A 82 6.70 -8.09 -1.17
C GLU A 82 6.98 -6.86 -0.30
N LEU A 83 8.03 -6.90 0.50
CA LEU A 83 8.50 -5.72 1.22
C LEU A 83 9.43 -4.92 0.32
N ASN A 84 9.06 -3.67 0.10
CA ASN A 84 9.83 -2.71 -0.69
C ASN A 84 10.10 -1.46 0.14
N THR A 85 11.00 -0.62 -0.34
CA THR A 85 11.38 0.64 0.30
C THR A 85 11.23 1.82 -0.68
N HIS A 86 11.32 3.05 -0.18
CA HIS A 86 11.40 4.27 -0.99
C HIS A 86 10.22 4.47 -1.96
N LEU A 87 8.98 4.30 -1.46
CA LEU A 87 7.77 4.47 -2.28
C LEU A 87 7.72 5.87 -2.91
N LYS A 88 7.71 5.93 -4.24
CA LYS A 88 7.61 7.18 -5.03
C LYS A 88 8.61 8.27 -4.58
N GLU A 89 9.79 7.87 -4.12
CA GLU A 89 10.78 8.77 -3.50
C GLU A 89 11.09 10.00 -4.37
N ARG A 90 11.34 9.80 -5.66
CA ARG A 90 11.59 10.91 -6.59
C ARG A 90 10.45 11.92 -6.65
N THR A 91 9.20 11.44 -6.72
CA THR A 91 8.02 12.31 -6.75
C THR A 91 7.86 13.06 -5.43
N MET A 92 8.02 12.37 -4.30
CA MET A 92 7.92 12.98 -2.97
C MET A 92 9.02 14.03 -2.73
N ALA A 93 10.25 13.74 -3.14
CA ALA A 93 11.37 14.68 -3.07
C ALA A 93 11.12 15.94 -3.92
N GLY A 94 10.60 15.77 -5.14
CA GLY A 94 10.24 16.91 -6.01
C GLY A 94 9.15 17.79 -5.41
N TRP A 95 8.12 17.20 -4.79
CA TRP A 95 7.13 17.99 -4.06
C TRP A 95 7.73 18.70 -2.85
N ALA A 96 8.55 18.03 -2.05
CA ALA A 96 9.22 18.63 -0.90
C ALA A 96 10.07 19.84 -1.29
N GLU A 97 10.81 19.75 -2.41
CA GLU A 97 11.59 20.86 -2.96
C GLU A 97 10.69 22.06 -3.34
N ILE A 98 9.57 21.81 -4.04
CA ILE A 98 8.61 22.86 -4.41
C ILE A 98 8.05 23.55 -3.17
N PHE A 99 7.67 22.77 -2.14
CA PHE A 99 7.16 23.33 -0.89
C PHE A 99 8.20 24.16 -0.14
N GLU A 100 9.48 23.76 -0.16
CA GLU A 100 10.52 24.55 0.49
C GLU A 100 10.83 25.84 -0.26
N LEU A 101 10.83 25.81 -1.60
CA LEU A 101 11.10 26.98 -2.43
C LEU A 101 9.96 27.99 -2.46
N TYR A 102 8.71 27.52 -2.49
CA TYR A 102 7.54 28.35 -2.79
C TYR A 102 6.47 28.36 -1.70
N GLY A 103 6.55 27.46 -0.71
CA GLY A 103 5.59 27.37 0.38
C GLY A 103 5.68 28.58 1.32
N LYS A 104 4.57 29.30 1.47
CA LYS A 104 4.47 30.40 2.45
C LYS A 104 4.23 29.82 3.83
N LYS A 105 5.24 29.93 4.71
CA LYS A 105 5.18 29.47 6.10
C LYS A 105 4.32 30.43 6.96
N PRO A 106 3.60 29.94 7.99
CA PRO A 106 3.47 28.53 8.35
C PRO A 106 2.64 27.77 7.32
N LEU A 107 3.08 26.56 6.99
CA LEU A 107 2.28 25.66 6.17
C LEU A 107 1.06 25.23 7.00
N ILE A 108 -0.13 25.60 6.55
CA ILE A 108 -1.38 25.16 7.17
C ILE A 108 -1.86 23.96 6.36
N THR A 109 -1.67 22.77 6.92
CA THR A 109 -2.17 21.50 6.36
C THR A 109 -3.35 21.02 7.21
N TYR A 110 -4.41 20.52 6.58
CA TYR A 110 -5.61 19.99 7.21
C TYR A 110 -5.67 18.46 7.15
#